data_AF-A0A533YEG5-F1
#
_entry.id   AF-A0A533YEG5-F1
#
_cell.length_a   1.000
_cell.length_b   1.000
_cell.length_c   1.000
_cell.angle_alpha   90.00
_cell.angle_beta   90.00
_cell.angle_gamma   90.00
#
_symmetry.space_group_name_H-M   'P 1'
#
loop_
_entity.id
_entity.type
_entity.pdbx_description
1 polymer ?
#
loop_
_entity_poly.entity_id
_entity_poly.type
_entity_poly.pdbx_seq_one_letter_code
_entity_poly.pdbx_strand_id
1 'polypeptide(L)'
;MKPCNICGQELRESNRYCTRCGNAVSDPAQTDRVAISPRPERPDAEEMNLSVLYVMVGLLILAVVFPPWETPPGQSPEFLGFHFILNPPESDSIVSRLLITIELVTIAMAGFYLSWLFRKRS
;
A
#
# COMPACT_ATOMS: atom_id res chain seq x y z
N MET A 1 24.66 -40.08 -26.97
CA MET A 1 24.13 -39.14 -27.99
C MET A 1 22.61 -39.20 -27.91
N LYS A 2 21.92 -38.07 -27.90
CA LYS A 2 20.46 -38.01 -27.73
C LYS A 2 19.83 -37.34 -28.96
N PRO A 3 18.81 -37.95 -29.61
CA PRO A 3 18.13 -37.29 -30.71
C PRO A 3 17.23 -36.16 -30.19
N CYS A 4 17.14 -35.07 -30.95
CA CYS A 4 16.15 -34.03 -30.71
C CYS A 4 14.73 -34.59 -30.90
N ASN A 5 13.85 -34.36 -29.93
CA ASN A 5 12.44 -34.76 -29.97
C ASN A 5 11.61 -34.05 -31.06
N ILE A 6 12.12 -32.97 -31.65
CA ILE A 6 11.40 -32.17 -32.65
C ILE A 6 11.91 -32.46 -34.06
N CYS A 7 13.22 -32.34 -34.30
CA CYS A 7 13.80 -32.41 -35.63
C CYS A 7 14.62 -33.67 -35.90
N GLY A 8 14.77 -34.55 -34.90
CA GLY A 8 15.47 -35.83 -35.03
C GLY A 8 16.99 -35.74 -35.16
N GLN A 9 17.59 -34.55 -35.07
CA GLN A 9 19.05 -34.41 -35.16
C GLN A 9 19.73 -35.06 -33.95
N GLU A 10 20.84 -35.76 -34.19
CA GLU A 10 21.73 -36.23 -33.13
C GLU A 10 22.42 -35.07 -32.43
N LEU A 11 22.23 -34.99 -31.11
CA LEU A 11 22.84 -33.97 -30.27
C LEU A 11 23.84 -34.61 -29.31
N ARG A 12 24.89 -33.84 -29.02
CA ARG A 12 25.83 -34.16 -27.95
C ARG A 12 25.12 -34.03 -26.61
N GLU A 13 25.53 -34.84 -25.65
CA GLU A 13 24.90 -34.93 -24.33
C GLU A 13 24.96 -33.61 -23.54
N SER A 14 25.92 -32.73 -23.86
CA SER A 14 26.04 -31.40 -23.26
C SER A 14 25.20 -30.29 -23.91
N ASN A 15 24.48 -30.57 -25.00
CA ASN A 15 23.74 -29.54 -25.72
C ASN A 15 22.43 -29.19 -25.00
N ARG A 16 22.37 -27.99 -24.41
CA ARG A 16 21.14 -27.44 -23.79
C ARG A 16 20.05 -27.10 -24.82
N TYR A 17 20.45 -26.75 -26.04
CA TYR A 17 19.56 -26.38 -27.15
C TYR A 17 19.97 -27.11 -28.43
N CYS A 18 19.00 -27.38 -29.31
CA CYS A 18 19.26 -27.97 -30.62
C CYS A 18 19.89 -26.93 -31.56
N THR A 19 21.03 -27.25 -32.16
CA THR A 19 21.75 -26.34 -33.08
C THR A 19 21.06 -26.12 -34.43
N ARG A 20 20.00 -26.87 -34.75
CA ARG A 20 19.28 -26.78 -36.03
C ARG A 20 17.88 -26.20 -35.93
N CYS A 21 17.08 -26.63 -34.95
CA CYS A 21 15.73 -26.09 -34.76
C CYS A 21 15.62 -25.06 -33.63
N GLY A 22 16.70 -24.83 -32.87
CA GLY A 22 16.73 -23.87 -31.75
C GLY A 22 15.98 -24.32 -30.49
N ASN A 23 15.29 -25.47 -30.53
CA ASN A 23 14.44 -25.88 -29.43
C ASN A 23 15.24 -26.41 -28.23
N ALA A 24 14.74 -26.18 -27.02
CA ALA A 24 15.39 -26.65 -25.79
C ALA A 24 15.35 -28.18 -25.71
N VAL A 25 16.49 -28.81 -25.42
CA VAL A 25 16.58 -30.25 -25.25
C VAL A 25 16.19 -30.56 -23.82
N SER A 26 15.00 -31.13 -23.63
CA SER A 26 14.52 -31.53 -22.31
C SER A 26 15.47 -32.59 -21.74
N ASP A 27 16.27 -32.22 -20.74
CA ASP A 27 17.15 -33.14 -20.04
C ASP A 27 16.33 -33.89 -18.97
N PRO A 28 16.20 -35.23 -19.02
CA PRO A 28 15.44 -35.98 -18.01
C PRO A 28 16.01 -35.80 -16.60
N ALA A 29 17.30 -35.41 -16.47
CA ALA A 29 17.93 -35.11 -15.18
C ALA A 29 17.47 -33.79 -14.54
N GLN A 30 16.69 -32.95 -15.24
CA GLN A 30 16.15 -31.69 -14.70
C GLN A 30 14.76 -31.85 -14.09
N THR A 31 14.08 -32.97 -14.31
CA THR A 31 12.73 -33.22 -13.76
C THR A 31 12.73 -33.32 -12.23
N ASP A 32 13.86 -33.73 -11.62
CA ASP A 32 14.00 -33.81 -10.16
C ASP A 32 14.61 -32.55 -9.51
N ARG A 33 15.08 -31.57 -10.28
CA ARG A 33 15.75 -30.37 -9.74
C ARG A 33 14.98 -29.06 -9.88
N VAL A 34 13.77 -29.09 -10.46
CA VAL A 34 12.91 -27.89 -10.61
C VAL A 34 12.04 -27.64 -9.36
N ALA A 35 12.03 -28.53 -8.37
CA ALA A 35 11.26 -28.33 -7.13
C ALA A 35 11.92 -27.38 -6.10
N ILE A 36 13.14 -26.85 -6.34
CA ILE A 36 13.82 -25.96 -5.39
C ILE A 36 14.63 -24.89 -6.12
N SER A 37 13.96 -24.01 -6.86
CA SER A 37 14.45 -22.64 -6.99
C SER A 37 13.52 -21.78 -6.16
N PRO A 38 13.98 -21.19 -5.04
CA PRO A 38 13.20 -20.14 -4.41
C PRO A 38 13.07 -19.04 -5.46
N ARG A 39 11.87 -18.87 -5.99
CA ARG A 39 11.47 -17.62 -6.65
C ARG A 39 11.98 -16.51 -5.73
N PRO A 40 12.71 -15.49 -6.21
CA PRO A 40 13.03 -14.36 -5.35
C PRO A 40 11.68 -13.85 -4.86
N GLU A 41 11.41 -14.05 -3.57
CA GLU A 41 10.34 -13.38 -2.87
C GLU A 41 10.58 -11.91 -3.17
N ARG A 42 9.75 -11.39 -4.07
CA ARG A 42 9.67 -9.96 -4.31
C ARG A 42 9.53 -9.39 -2.90
N PRO A 43 10.45 -8.51 -2.44
CA PRO A 43 10.47 -8.06 -1.06
C PRO A 43 9.04 -7.71 -0.75
N ASP A 44 8.48 -8.49 0.18
CA ASP A 44 7.30 -8.22 0.95
C ASP A 44 7.13 -6.72 0.96
N ALA A 45 6.28 -6.25 0.04
CA ALA A 45 6.03 -4.83 -0.12
C ALA A 45 5.45 -4.47 1.24
N GLU A 46 6.31 -3.83 2.05
CA GLU A 46 6.10 -3.44 3.42
C GLU A 46 4.60 -3.23 3.60
N GLU A 47 3.91 -4.22 4.21
CA GLU A 47 2.45 -4.20 4.35
C GLU A 47 2.13 -3.10 5.37
N MET A 48 2.35 -1.85 4.98
CA MET A 48 1.71 -0.68 5.56
C MET A 48 0.24 -1.02 5.52
N ASN A 49 -0.35 -1.22 6.69
CA ASN A 49 -1.69 -1.74 6.85
C ASN A 49 -2.67 -0.83 6.07
N LEU A 50 -3.00 -1.23 4.84
CA LEU A 50 -3.71 -0.39 3.86
C LEU A 50 -5.08 0.02 4.41
N SER A 51 -5.68 -0.85 5.21
CA SER A 51 -6.91 -0.56 5.96
C SER A 51 -6.73 0.60 6.93
N VAL A 52 -5.65 0.62 7.73
CA VAL A 52 -5.34 1.73 8.64
C VAL A 52 -5.10 3.02 7.86
N LEU A 53 -4.38 2.94 6.73
CA LEU A 53 -4.16 4.10 5.87
C LEU A 53 -5.48 4.67 5.34
N TYR A 54 -6.39 3.83 4.83
CA TYR A 54 -7.69 4.30 4.34
C TYR A 54 -8.55 4.91 5.45
N VAL A 55 -8.51 4.35 6.66
CA VAL A 55 -9.19 4.95 7.82
C VAL A 55 -8.61 6.32 8.14
N MET A 56 -7.28 6.47 8.19
CA MET A 56 -6.63 7.77 8.42
C MET A 56 -7.03 8.79 7.36
N VAL A 57 -6.96 8.42 6.07
CA VAL A 57 -7.33 9.31 4.96
C VAL A 57 -8.81 9.71 5.06
N GLY A 58 -9.70 8.77 5.40
CA GLY A 58 -11.12 9.07 5.61
C GLY A 58 -11.36 10.07 6.75
N LEU A 59 -10.66 9.93 7.88
CA LEU A 59 -10.73 10.87 9.00
C LEU A 59 -10.18 12.25 8.63
N LEU A 60 -9.08 12.31 7.88
CA LEU A 60 -8.52 13.58 7.39
C LEU A 60 -9.48 14.30 6.44
N ILE A 61 -10.15 13.55 5.53
CA ILE A 61 -11.18 14.11 4.68
C ILE A 61 -12.35 14.64 5.53
N LEU A 62 -12.79 13.87 6.54
CA LEU A 62 -13.86 14.30 7.42
C LEU A 62 -13.51 15.59 8.17
N ALA A 63 -12.29 15.71 8.69
CA ALA A 63 -11.79 16.90 9.38
C ALA A 63 -11.77 18.15 8.47
N VAL A 64 -11.47 17.97 7.18
CA VAL A 64 -11.51 19.07 6.19
C VAL A 64 -12.94 19.45 5.82
N VAL A 65 -13.84 18.46 5.73
CA VAL A 65 -15.23 18.68 5.31
C VAL A 65 -16.07 19.29 6.44
N PHE A 66 -15.82 18.89 7.67
CA PHE A 66 -16.49 19.34 8.89
C PHE A 66 -15.49 19.93 9.89
N PRO A 67 -14.87 21.08 9.57
CA PRO A 67 -13.92 21.69 10.47
C PRO A 67 -14.61 22.22 11.74
N PRO A 68 -13.86 22.37 12.84
CA PRO A 68 -14.35 23.03 14.05
C PRO A 68 -14.46 24.54 13.83
N TRP A 69 -15.66 25.09 14.03
CA TRP A 69 -15.91 26.53 13.93
C TRP A 69 -15.76 27.20 15.29
N GLU A 70 -15.18 28.40 15.28
CA GLU A 70 -15.10 29.30 16.44
C GLU A 70 -15.76 30.64 16.12
N THR A 71 -16.08 31.37 17.19
CA THR A 71 -16.68 32.69 17.11
C THR A 71 -15.81 33.71 16.37
N PRO A 72 -16.44 34.76 15.79
CA PRO A 72 -15.73 35.82 15.07
C PRO A 72 -14.66 36.52 15.93
N PRO A 73 -13.61 37.07 15.29
CA PRO A 73 -12.58 37.82 15.99
C PRO A 73 -13.18 39.08 16.64
N GLY A 74 -13.26 39.09 17.98
CA GLY A 74 -13.87 40.18 18.75
C GLY A 74 -14.75 39.69 19.90
N GLN A 75 -15.14 38.42 19.89
CA GLN A 75 -15.82 37.75 20.99
C GLN A 75 -14.88 36.77 21.71
N SER A 76 -15.30 36.28 22.88
CA SER A 76 -14.58 35.20 23.56
C SER A 76 -14.59 33.94 22.68
N PRO A 77 -13.45 33.23 22.55
CA PRO A 77 -13.37 32.04 21.72
C PRO A 77 -14.26 30.95 22.31
N GLU A 78 -15.39 30.70 21.66
CA GLU A 78 -16.28 29.58 21.98
C GLU A 78 -16.40 28.65 20.79
N PHE A 79 -16.56 27.37 21.09
CA PHE A 79 -16.69 26.33 20.08
C PHE A 79 -18.13 26.26 19.61
N LEU A 80 -18.35 26.56 18.32
CA LEU A 80 -19.67 26.59 17.68
C LEU A 80 -20.10 25.23 17.10
N GLY A 81 -19.26 24.21 17.24
CA GLY A 81 -19.51 22.87 16.71
C GLY A 81 -18.76 22.57 15.41
N PHE A 82 -19.05 21.38 14.88
CA PHE A 82 -18.58 20.94 13.57
C PHE A 82 -19.69 21.16 12.55
N HIS A 83 -19.43 22.01 11.57
CA HIS A 83 -20.36 22.31 10.49
C HIS A 83 -19.69 22.12 9.14
N PHE A 84 -20.49 21.83 8.14
CA PHE A 84 -20.00 21.66 6.78
C PHE A 84 -19.39 22.96 6.25
N ILE A 85 -18.23 22.89 5.59
CA ILE A 85 -17.48 24.07 5.13
C ILE A 85 -18.31 25.05 4.25
N LEU A 86 -19.32 24.56 3.53
CA LEU A 86 -20.19 25.40 2.68
C LEU A 86 -21.44 25.94 3.39
N ASN A 87 -21.69 25.54 4.64
CA ASN A 87 -22.83 25.98 5.43
C ASN A 87 -22.37 26.34 6.85
N PRO A 88 -21.64 27.46 7.02
CA PRO A 88 -21.18 27.90 8.33
C PRO A 88 -22.36 28.25 9.25
N PRO A 89 -22.20 28.08 10.58
CA PRO A 89 -23.26 28.39 11.54
C PRO A 89 -23.52 29.90 11.65
N GLU A 90 -22.48 30.72 11.51
CA GLU A 90 -22.57 32.19 11.55
C GLU A 90 -21.79 32.80 10.38
N SER A 91 -22.26 33.94 9.87
CA SER A 91 -21.73 34.59 8.66
C SER A 91 -20.29 35.10 8.79
N ASP A 92 -19.79 35.30 10.00
CA ASP A 92 -18.45 35.82 10.29
C ASP A 92 -17.62 34.87 11.17
N SER A 93 -18.11 33.62 11.32
CA SER A 93 -17.38 32.57 12.03
C SER A 93 -16.12 32.16 11.27
N ILE A 94 -15.10 31.73 12.01
CA ILE A 94 -13.83 31.32 11.44
C ILE A 94 -13.52 29.87 11.85
N VAL A 95 -12.67 29.20 11.07
CA VAL A 95 -12.20 27.85 11.42
C VAL A 95 -11.15 27.94 12.51
N SER A 96 -11.38 27.23 13.61
CA SER A 96 -10.49 27.27 14.75
C SER A 96 -9.16 26.60 14.46
N ARG A 97 -8.10 27.41 14.42
CA ARG A 97 -6.72 26.93 14.19
C ARG A 97 -6.22 26.03 15.30
N LEU A 98 -6.64 26.28 16.54
CA LEU A 98 -6.25 25.47 17.69
C LEU A 98 -6.91 24.09 17.60
N LEU A 99 -8.23 24.05 17.44
CA LEU A 99 -8.99 22.80 17.45
C LEU A 99 -8.65 21.93 16.23
N ILE A 100 -8.51 22.52 15.04
CA ILE A 100 -8.09 21.75 13.85
C ILE A 100 -6.68 21.18 14.04
N THR A 101 -5.77 21.90 14.70
CA THR A 101 -4.42 21.38 14.98
C THR A 101 -4.47 20.20 15.94
N ILE A 102 -5.24 20.32 17.03
CA ILE A 102 -5.44 19.23 18.00
C ILE A 102 -6.03 18.01 17.30
N GLU A 103 -7.04 18.19 16.45
CA GLU A 103 -7.68 17.12 15.69
C GLU A 103 -6.69 16.44 14.74
N LEU A 104 -5.98 17.19 13.90
CA LEU A 104 -5.01 16.65 12.94
C LEU A 104 -3.88 15.89 13.65
N VAL A 105 -3.34 16.44 14.73
CA VAL A 105 -2.30 15.77 15.53
C VAL A 105 -2.85 14.49 16.16
N THR A 106 -4.08 14.52 16.67
CA THR A 106 -4.73 13.33 17.26
C THR A 106 -4.94 12.24 16.22
N ILE A 107 -5.42 12.58 15.01
CA ILE A 107 -5.59 11.63 13.90
C ILE A 107 -4.23 11.03 13.49
N ALA A 108 -3.19 11.86 13.39
CA ALA A 108 -1.84 11.41 13.04
C ALA A 108 -1.27 10.46 14.11
N MET A 109 -1.36 10.82 15.39
CA MET A 109 -0.92 9.98 16.50
C MET A 109 -1.70 8.67 16.56
N ALA A 110 -3.04 8.74 16.51
CA ALA A 110 -3.90 7.57 16.53
C ALA A 110 -3.58 6.63 15.35
N GLY A 111 -3.46 7.17 14.15
CA GLY A 111 -3.08 6.41 12.96
C GLY A 111 -1.73 5.71 13.09
N PHE A 112 -0.73 6.41 13.64
CA PHE A 112 0.57 5.82 13.93
C PHE A 112 0.47 4.67 14.94
N TYR A 113 -0.21 4.87 16.07
CA TYR A 113 -0.40 3.83 17.07
C TYR A 113 -1.21 2.63 16.56
N LEU A 114 -2.28 2.88 15.79
CA LEU A 114 -3.06 1.82 15.15
C LEU A 114 -2.21 1.05 14.15
N SER A 115 -1.41 1.73 13.33
CA SER A 115 -0.52 1.08 12.36
C SER A 115 0.49 0.17 13.05
N TRP A 116 1.01 0.59 14.21
CA TRP A 116 1.91 -0.21 15.03
C TRP A 116 1.21 -1.39 15.69
N LEU A 117 0.01 -1.18 16.26
CA LEU A 117 -0.76 -2.23 16.93
C LEU A 117 -1.21 -3.32 15.97
N PHE A 118 -1.67 -2.93 14.77
CA PHE A 118 -2.11 -3.84 13.72
C PHE A 118 -0.98 -4.26 12.78
N ARG A 119 0.28 -3.96 13.13
CA ARG A 119 1.45 -4.50 12.44
C ARG A 119 1.50 -5.99 12.72
N LYS A 120 1.20 -6.81 11.71
CA LYS A 120 1.43 -8.26 11.80
C LYS A 120 2.91 -8.47 12.06
N ARG A 121 3.23 -9.01 13.24
CA ARG A 121 4.57 -9.56 13.52
C ARG A 121 4.67 -10.83 12.70
N SER A 122 5.23 -10.73 11.49
CA SER A 122 5.69 -11.91 10.75
C SER A 122 7.08 -12.30 11.22
#